data_AF-A0A8J5YL47-F1
#
_entry.id   AF-A0A8J5YL47-F1
#
_cell.length_a   1.000
_cell.length_b   1.000
_cell.length_c   1.000
_cell.angle_alpha   90.00
_cell.angle_beta   90.00
_cell.angle_gamma   90.00
#
_symmetry.space_group_name_H-M   'P 1'
#
loop_
_entity.id
_entity.type
_entity.pdbx_description
1 polymer ?
#
loop_
_entity_poly.entity_id
_entity_poly.type
_entity_poly.pdbx_seq_one_letter_code
_entity_poly.pdbx_strand_id
1 'polypeptide(L)'
;MDRMDADMMETEATTAAAAAAAPTQQVGQNDVGKDLLTMARNLIDQGKPSQALQAVVMAVRTRGGDEAVFQSLYRAREVYRTKLQESSAVDQLASLFAECAIAEAQPLKTEPVPCNPNDPMVASDAHGTSILAETGRMQIVLDAFSDGSSFICLQCGGLVSNHRKDEHYAYWCCNM
;
A
#
# COMPACT_ATOMS: atom_id res chain seq x y z
N MET A 1 11.20 -43.07 44.30
CA MET A 1 10.47 -43.20 43.03
C MET A 1 10.62 -41.89 42.28
N ASP A 2 11.34 -41.74 41.17
CA ASP A 2 12.22 -42.63 40.42
C ASP A 2 13.20 -41.72 39.66
N ARG A 3 14.47 -42.11 39.68
CA ARG A 3 15.57 -41.52 38.93
C ARG A 3 15.79 -42.45 37.74
N MET A 4 15.52 -41.99 36.52
CA MET A 4 15.84 -42.73 35.30
C MET A 4 16.97 -42.00 34.58
N ASP A 5 18.20 -42.43 34.89
CA ASP A 5 19.32 -42.45 33.96
C ASP A 5 19.10 -43.68 33.05
N ALA A 6 18.95 -43.52 31.73
CA ALA A 6 19.01 -44.62 30.77
C ALA A 6 19.27 -44.11 29.32
N ASP A 7 20.33 -44.68 28.72
CA ASP A 7 20.70 -44.75 27.30
C ASP A 7 21.23 -43.46 26.63
N MET A 8 22.54 -43.23 26.40
CA MET A 8 23.62 -44.07 25.82
C MET A 8 23.28 -44.64 24.43
N MET A 9 23.48 -43.84 23.38
CA MET A 9 24.10 -44.33 22.14
C MET A 9 24.79 -43.20 21.36
N GLU A 10 26.12 -43.20 21.41
CA GLU A 10 26.98 -42.59 20.40
C GLU A 10 26.78 -43.33 19.06
N THR A 11 26.58 -42.59 17.98
CA THR A 11 26.98 -43.03 16.63
C THR A 11 27.62 -41.85 15.90
N GLU A 12 28.90 -41.62 16.19
CA GLU A 12 29.79 -40.98 15.22
C GLU A 12 30.12 -41.97 14.08
N ALA A 13 30.57 -41.42 12.94
CA ALA A 13 31.11 -42.10 11.76
C ALA A 13 30.13 -42.55 10.66
N THR A 14 29.56 -41.57 9.96
CA THR A 14 29.65 -41.56 8.48
C THR A 14 30.35 -40.29 8.04
N THR A 15 31.65 -40.24 8.32
CA THR A 15 32.57 -39.35 7.61
C THR A 15 32.59 -39.69 6.13
N ALA A 16 32.53 -38.63 5.32
CA ALA A 16 33.36 -38.50 4.11
C ALA A 16 32.95 -39.25 2.83
N ALA A 17 31.71 -39.08 2.34
CA ALA A 17 31.39 -39.46 0.95
C ALA A 17 30.48 -38.51 0.15
N ALA A 18 29.98 -37.40 0.70
CA ALA A 18 29.08 -36.49 -0.05
C ALA A 18 29.75 -35.18 -0.53
N ALA A 19 31.06 -35.01 -0.32
CA ALA A 19 31.80 -33.78 -0.67
C ALA A 19 32.57 -33.86 -2.00
N ALA A 20 32.31 -34.86 -2.87
CA ALA A 20 33.08 -35.08 -4.10
C ALA A 20 32.27 -34.97 -5.41
N ALA A 21 31.05 -34.45 -5.41
CA ALA A 21 30.29 -34.21 -6.63
C ALA A 21 30.21 -32.71 -6.97
N ALA A 22 31.37 -32.09 -7.18
CA ALA A 22 31.48 -30.87 -7.97
C ALA A 22 31.64 -31.25 -9.47
N PRO A 23 31.45 -30.34 -10.42
CA PRO A 23 30.33 -30.34 -11.34
C PRO A 23 30.78 -30.76 -12.75
N THR A 24 30.46 -31.99 -13.15
CA THR A 24 30.87 -32.49 -14.48
C THR A 24 30.19 -31.75 -15.64
N GLN A 25 29.04 -31.12 -15.42
CA GLN A 25 28.33 -30.32 -16.43
C GLN A 25 28.96 -28.94 -16.69
N GLN A 26 29.59 -28.33 -15.68
CA GLN A 26 30.13 -26.97 -15.82
C GLN A 26 31.39 -26.93 -16.68
N VAL A 27 32.20 -28.00 -16.68
CA VAL A 27 33.44 -28.06 -17.49
C VAL A 27 33.10 -28.07 -18.98
N GLY A 28 32.11 -28.87 -19.41
CA GLY A 28 31.67 -28.92 -20.80
C GLY A 28 30.98 -27.63 -21.28
N GLN A 29 30.15 -27.01 -20.45
CA GLN A 29 29.51 -25.72 -20.79
C GLN A 29 30.52 -24.57 -20.91
N ASN A 30 31.57 -24.58 -20.07
CA ASN A 30 32.64 -23.60 -20.14
C ASN A 30 33.46 -23.73 -21.44
N ASP A 31 33.61 -24.95 -21.94
CA ASP A 31 34.31 -25.26 -23.19
C ASP A 31 33.50 -24.80 -24.41
N VAL A 32 32.23 -25.21 -24.47
CA VAL A 32 31.29 -24.76 -25.52
C VAL A 32 31.17 -23.23 -25.58
N GLY A 33 31.15 -22.55 -24.42
CA GLY A 33 31.14 -21.09 -24.36
C GLY A 33 32.43 -20.46 -24.93
N LYS A 34 33.60 -21.08 -24.74
CA LYS A 34 34.87 -20.61 -25.30
C LYS A 34 34.93 -20.82 -26.82
N ASP A 35 34.41 -21.94 -27.30
CA ASP A 35 34.34 -22.24 -28.73
C ASP A 35 33.43 -21.24 -29.47
N LEU A 36 32.27 -20.92 -28.89
CA LEU A 36 31.35 -19.91 -29.42
C LEU A 36 31.98 -18.51 -29.46
N LEU A 37 32.78 -18.13 -28.46
CA LEU A 37 33.49 -16.84 -28.46
C LEU A 37 34.64 -16.81 -29.49
N THR A 38 35.31 -17.93 -29.71
CA THR A 38 36.35 -18.05 -30.74
C THR A 38 35.73 -17.97 -32.13
N MET A 39 34.59 -18.62 -32.34
CA MET A 39 33.78 -18.49 -33.56
C MET A 39 33.32 -17.05 -33.77
N ALA A 40 32.86 -16.36 -32.73
CA ALA A 40 32.45 -14.96 -32.82
C ALA A 40 33.61 -14.05 -33.29
N ARG A 41 34.83 -14.24 -32.79
CA ARG A 41 36.01 -13.50 -33.25
C ARG A 41 36.29 -13.74 -34.74
N ASN A 42 36.28 -15.00 -35.17
CA ASN A 42 36.45 -15.34 -36.59
C ASN A 42 35.35 -14.72 -37.48
N LEU A 43 34.11 -14.61 -36.99
CA LEU A 43 33.01 -13.98 -37.72
C LEU A 43 33.16 -12.46 -37.82
N ILE A 44 33.77 -11.81 -36.83
CA ILE A 44 34.13 -10.38 -36.90
C ILE A 44 35.19 -10.17 -37.98
N ASP A 45 36.22 -11.01 -37.99
CA ASP A 45 37.30 -10.94 -39.00
C ASP A 45 36.77 -11.17 -40.43
N GLN A 46 35.70 -11.95 -40.56
CA GLN A 46 34.99 -12.21 -41.83
C GLN A 46 33.97 -11.11 -42.22
N GLY A 47 33.82 -10.05 -41.41
CA GLY A 47 32.87 -8.96 -41.68
C GLY A 47 31.39 -9.35 -41.48
N LYS A 48 31.10 -10.34 -40.62
CA LYS A 48 29.73 -10.80 -40.30
C LYS A 48 29.34 -10.46 -38.85
N PRO A 49 29.14 -9.17 -38.53
CA PRO A 49 28.91 -8.73 -37.14
C PRO A 49 27.62 -9.30 -36.53
N SER A 50 26.55 -9.45 -37.32
CA SER A 50 25.28 -9.99 -36.81
C SER A 50 25.38 -11.44 -36.34
N GLN A 51 26.14 -12.26 -37.08
CA GLN A 51 26.37 -13.67 -36.71
C GLN A 51 27.33 -13.77 -35.52
N ALA A 52 28.34 -12.90 -35.45
CA ALA A 52 29.23 -12.81 -34.30
C ALA A 52 28.47 -12.46 -33.02
N LEU A 53 27.55 -11.48 -33.09
CA LEU A 53 26.70 -11.11 -31.96
C LEU A 53 25.83 -12.29 -31.51
N GLN A 54 25.24 -13.03 -32.45
CA GLN A 54 24.45 -14.22 -32.12
C GLN A 54 25.29 -15.28 -31.38
N ALA A 55 26.52 -15.54 -31.83
CA ALA A 55 27.43 -16.46 -31.16
C ALA A 55 27.81 -15.99 -29.75
N VAL A 56 28.02 -14.67 -29.55
CA VAL A 56 28.27 -14.09 -28.21
C VAL A 56 27.06 -14.27 -27.30
N VAL A 57 25.84 -13.98 -27.77
CA VAL A 57 24.63 -14.19 -26.98
C VAL A 57 24.48 -15.66 -26.58
N MET A 58 24.71 -16.59 -27.51
CA MET A 58 24.69 -18.02 -27.20
C MET A 58 25.73 -18.40 -26.15
N ALA A 59 26.95 -17.87 -26.24
CA ALA A 59 28.01 -18.12 -25.26
C ALA A 59 27.66 -17.60 -23.86
N VAL A 60 27.01 -16.43 -23.77
CA VAL A 60 26.53 -15.87 -22.50
C VAL A 60 25.46 -16.77 -21.88
N ARG A 61 24.53 -17.27 -22.70
CA ARG A 61 23.48 -18.19 -22.24
C ARG A 61 24.05 -19.51 -21.73
N THR A 62 25.00 -20.12 -22.45
CA THR A 62 25.62 -21.40 -22.03
C THR A 62 26.48 -21.29 -20.78
N ARG A 63 27.03 -20.10 -20.50
CA ARG A 63 27.75 -19.82 -19.24
C ARG A 63 26.84 -19.53 -18.04
N GLY A 64 25.52 -19.62 -18.19
CA GLY A 64 24.56 -19.37 -17.12
C GLY A 64 24.18 -17.89 -16.97
N GLY A 65 24.34 -17.08 -18.02
CA GLY A 65 23.89 -15.68 -18.00
C GLY A 65 22.38 -15.56 -17.74
N ASP A 66 21.57 -16.45 -18.32
CA ASP A 66 20.12 -16.48 -18.09
C ASP A 66 19.80 -16.85 -16.62
N GLU A 67 20.52 -17.82 -16.05
CA GLU A 67 20.35 -18.23 -14.65
C GLU A 67 20.68 -17.10 -13.67
N ALA A 68 21.72 -16.31 -13.95
CA ALA A 68 22.07 -15.15 -13.13
C ALA A 68 20.99 -14.06 -13.16
N VAL A 69 20.31 -13.88 -14.30
CA VAL A 69 19.15 -12.98 -14.42
C VAL A 69 17.98 -13.52 -13.61
N PHE A 70 17.66 -14.81 -13.74
CA PHE A 70 16.58 -15.43 -12.95
C PHE A 70 16.84 -15.30 -11.46
N GLN A 71 18.05 -15.61 -10.99
CA GLN A 71 18.41 -15.49 -9.57
C GLN A 71 18.20 -14.06 -9.05
N SER A 72 18.58 -13.06 -9.84
CA SER A 72 18.38 -11.64 -9.49
C SER A 72 16.90 -11.27 -9.43
N LEU A 73 16.10 -11.72 -10.40
CA LEU A 73 14.65 -11.49 -10.43
C LEU A 73 13.93 -12.20 -9.29
N TYR A 74 14.29 -13.44 -8.98
CA TYR A 74 13.74 -14.19 -7.85
C TYR A 74 14.02 -13.48 -6.54
N ARG A 75 15.26 -13.03 -6.33
CA ARG A 75 15.63 -12.26 -5.15
C ARG A 75 14.83 -10.95 -5.06
N ALA A 76 14.71 -10.20 -6.16
CA ALA A 76 13.93 -8.96 -6.19
C ALA A 76 12.44 -9.21 -5.87
N ARG A 77 11.87 -10.28 -6.42
CA ARG A 77 10.48 -10.71 -6.12
C ARG A 77 10.29 -11.00 -4.63
N GLU A 78 11.24 -11.70 -4.01
CA GLU A 78 11.12 -12.07 -2.60
C GLU A 78 11.22 -10.86 -1.67
N VAL A 79 12.09 -9.90 -2.00
CA VAL A 79 12.17 -8.62 -1.29
C VAL A 79 10.86 -7.85 -1.41
N TYR A 80 10.29 -7.76 -2.61
CA TYR A 80 8.99 -7.11 -2.83
C TYR A 80 7.87 -7.77 -2.02
N ARG A 81 7.80 -9.10 -2.04
CA ARG A 81 6.80 -9.87 -1.29
C ARG A 81 6.90 -9.64 0.22
N THR A 82 8.13 -9.63 0.74
CA THR A 82 8.40 -9.36 2.16
C THR A 82 7.94 -7.93 2.52
N LYS A 83 8.27 -6.94 1.70
CA LYS A 83 7.85 -5.54 1.92
C LYS A 83 6.33 -5.37 1.88
N LEU A 84 5.66 -6.05 0.96
CA LEU A 84 4.20 -6.02 0.87
C LEU A 84 3.55 -6.65 2.12
N GLN A 85 4.12 -7.74 2.64
CA GLN A 85 3.65 -8.39 3.86
C GLN A 85 3.94 -7.55 5.12
N GLU A 86 5.07 -6.86 5.18
CA GLU A 86 5.36 -5.88 6.24
C GLU A 86 4.35 -4.71 6.20
N SER A 87 4.05 -4.19 5.01
CA SER A 87 3.04 -3.12 4.84
C SER A 87 1.66 -3.58 5.31
N SER A 88 1.24 -4.79 4.93
CA SER A 88 -0.11 -5.27 5.26
C SER A 88 -0.35 -5.42 6.76
N ALA A 89 0.67 -5.78 7.55
CA ALA A 89 0.56 -5.83 9.00
C ALA A 89 0.40 -4.43 9.61
N VAL A 90 1.12 -3.43 9.08
CA VAL A 90 0.98 -2.02 9.49
C VAL A 90 -0.38 -1.47 9.08
N ASP A 91 -0.87 -1.80 7.88
CA ASP A 91 -2.18 -1.37 7.37
C ASP A 91 -3.34 -1.96 8.19
N GLN A 92 -3.22 -3.21 8.65
CA GLN A 92 -4.18 -3.83 9.57
C GLN A 92 -4.21 -3.09 10.91
N LEU A 93 -3.05 -2.75 11.48
CA LEU A 93 -2.99 -1.96 12.72
C LEU A 93 -3.60 -0.58 12.54
N ALA A 94 -3.29 0.11 11.44
CA ALA A 94 -3.88 1.41 11.12
C ALA A 94 -5.41 1.34 11.00
N SER A 95 -5.93 0.24 10.42
CA SER A 95 -7.37 0.01 10.32
C SER A 95 -8.03 -0.18 11.69
N LEU A 96 -7.41 -0.98 12.57
CA LEU A 96 -7.89 -1.15 13.95
C LEU A 96 -7.86 0.16 14.74
N PHE A 97 -6.80 0.97 14.58
CA PHE A 97 -6.73 2.28 15.22
C PHE A 97 -7.80 3.24 14.71
N ALA A 98 -8.10 3.22 13.41
CA ALA A 98 -9.19 4.00 12.85
C ALA A 98 -10.55 3.55 13.42
N GLU A 99 -10.78 2.25 13.57
CA GLU A 99 -12.00 1.72 14.21
C GLU A 99 -12.13 2.15 15.67
N CYS A 100 -11.06 2.07 16.46
CA CYS A 100 -11.06 2.55 17.86
C CYS A 100 -11.36 4.06 17.93
N ALA A 101 -10.74 4.88 17.09
CA ALA A 101 -10.97 6.32 17.06
C ALA A 101 -12.43 6.69 16.70
N ILE A 102 -13.05 5.93 15.80
CA ILE A 102 -14.47 6.11 15.44
C ILE A 102 -15.39 5.72 16.60
N ALA A 103 -15.07 4.62 17.30
CA ALA A 103 -15.84 4.17 18.46
C ALA A 103 -15.75 5.13 19.66
N GLU A 104 -14.58 5.72 19.91
CA GLU A 104 -14.39 6.74 20.95
C GLU A 104 -15.11 8.06 20.64
N ALA A 105 -15.32 8.36 19.36
CA ALA A 105 -16.05 9.54 18.91
C ALA A 105 -17.58 9.36 18.90
N GLN A 106 -18.12 8.18 19.27
CA GLN A 106 -19.57 8.01 19.35
C GLN A 106 -20.15 8.77 20.56
N PRO A 107 -21.10 9.69 20.33
CA PRO A 107 -21.67 10.48 21.42
C PRO A 107 -22.50 9.58 22.34
N LEU A 108 -22.16 9.56 23.64
CA LEU A 108 -23.02 8.97 24.66
C LEU A 108 -24.37 9.70 24.64
N LYS A 109 -25.45 8.93 24.42
CA LYS A 109 -26.85 9.38 24.55
C LYS A 109 -27.00 10.29 25.77
N THR A 110 -27.17 11.57 25.52
CA THR A 110 -27.55 12.55 26.53
C THR A 110 -28.95 13.04 26.16
N GLU A 111 -29.88 12.88 27.09
CA GLU A 111 -31.29 13.27 26.97
C GLU A 111 -31.45 14.70 26.42
N PRO A 112 -32.40 14.93 25.50
CA PRO A 112 -32.60 16.25 24.92
C PRO A 112 -33.25 17.19 25.95
N VAL A 113 -32.53 18.25 26.32
CA VAL A 113 -33.11 19.37 27.09
C VAL A 113 -33.97 20.22 26.15
N PRO A 114 -35.24 20.52 26.49
CA PRO A 114 -36.09 21.35 25.64
C PRO A 114 -35.73 22.83 25.82
N CYS A 115 -35.20 23.46 24.77
CA CYS A 115 -35.16 24.92 24.67
C CYS A 115 -36.50 25.42 24.13
N ASN A 116 -37.18 26.24 24.93
CA ASN A 116 -38.52 26.79 24.63
C ASN A 116 -38.51 27.68 23.37
N PRO A 117 -39.57 27.62 22.53
CA PRO A 117 -39.68 28.43 21.33
C PRO A 117 -40.60 29.63 21.58
N ASN A 118 -40.07 30.76 22.02
CA ASN A 118 -40.85 32.00 22.04
C ASN A 118 -40.09 33.12 21.31
N ASP A 119 -40.72 33.54 20.20
CA ASP A 119 -40.74 34.89 19.61
C ASP A 119 -39.68 35.31 18.56
N PRO A 120 -40.01 36.25 17.64
CA PRO A 120 -40.49 35.88 16.31
C PRO A 120 -39.66 36.45 15.15
N MET A 121 -39.75 35.75 14.02
CA MET A 121 -39.71 36.22 12.64
C MET A 121 -39.15 37.65 12.40
N VAL A 122 -37.86 37.73 12.08
CA VAL A 122 -37.32 38.83 11.28
C VAL A 122 -36.69 38.20 10.04
N ALA A 123 -37.30 38.47 8.90
CA ALA A 123 -36.74 38.18 7.59
C ALA A 123 -35.54 39.11 7.35
N SER A 124 -34.38 38.76 7.91
CA SER A 124 -33.13 39.46 7.66
C SER A 124 -32.22 38.52 6.90
N ASP A 125 -32.09 38.79 5.60
CA ASP A 125 -30.93 38.62 4.70
C ASP A 125 -29.79 37.66 5.15
N ALA A 126 -30.15 36.47 5.61
CA ALA A 126 -29.20 35.49 6.15
C ALA A 126 -28.34 34.84 5.06
N HIS A 127 -28.63 35.12 3.79
CA HIS A 127 -27.84 34.63 2.67
C HIS A 127 -26.45 35.28 2.63
N GLY A 128 -26.31 36.52 3.10
CA GLY A 128 -25.06 37.28 3.04
C GLY A 128 -24.02 36.93 4.11
N THR A 129 -24.40 36.25 5.19
CA THR A 129 -23.51 35.94 6.34
C THR A 129 -22.80 34.61 6.22
N SER A 130 -23.07 33.83 5.16
CA SER A 130 -22.31 32.62 4.89
C SER A 130 -20.92 32.97 4.36
N ILE A 131 -19.88 32.32 4.86
CA ILE A 131 -18.50 32.44 4.34
C ILE A 131 -18.44 32.19 2.81
N LEU A 132 -19.32 31.34 2.29
CA LEU A 132 -19.43 31.09 0.86
C LEU A 132 -20.00 32.31 0.11
N ALA A 133 -20.96 33.01 0.70
CA ALA A 133 -21.48 34.27 0.17
C ALA A 133 -20.44 35.40 0.26
N GLU A 134 -19.73 35.53 1.39
CA GLU A 134 -18.67 36.53 1.59
C GLU A 134 -17.52 36.36 0.59
N THR A 135 -17.17 35.11 0.25
CA THR A 135 -16.14 34.79 -0.74
C THR A 135 -16.62 34.87 -2.19
N GLY A 136 -17.82 35.43 -2.44
CA GLY A 136 -18.38 35.62 -3.79
C GLY A 136 -18.93 34.35 -4.43
N ARG A 137 -19.08 33.25 -3.68
CA ARG A 137 -19.61 31.95 -4.13
C ARG A 137 -21.06 31.74 -3.70
N MET A 138 -21.86 32.81 -3.76
CA MET A 138 -23.29 32.79 -3.42
C MET A 138 -24.09 31.73 -4.21
N GLN A 139 -23.71 31.46 -5.46
CA GLN A 139 -24.44 30.51 -6.29
C GLN A 139 -24.50 29.09 -5.69
N ILE A 140 -23.45 28.68 -4.97
CA ILE A 140 -23.39 27.38 -4.30
C ILE A 140 -24.38 27.35 -3.12
N VAL A 141 -24.50 28.46 -2.40
CA VAL A 141 -25.44 28.62 -1.28
C VAL A 141 -26.88 28.52 -1.80
N LEU A 142 -27.18 29.18 -2.93
CA LEU A 142 -28.51 29.18 -3.53
C LEU A 142 -28.90 27.81 -4.10
N ASP A 143 -27.97 27.11 -4.74
CA ASP A 143 -28.21 25.79 -5.33
C ASP A 143 -28.51 24.75 -4.23
N ALA A 144 -27.65 24.68 -3.21
CA ALA A 144 -27.81 23.79 -2.06
C ALA A 144 -29.00 24.13 -1.14
N PHE A 145 -29.54 25.35 -1.26
CA PHE A 145 -30.79 25.73 -0.60
C PHE A 145 -32.00 25.36 -1.47
N SER A 146 -31.91 25.55 -2.79
CA SER A 146 -32.99 25.26 -3.74
C SER A 146 -33.24 23.77 -3.91
N ASP A 147 -32.19 22.95 -3.83
CA ASP A 147 -32.28 21.49 -3.88
C ASP A 147 -32.82 20.88 -2.56
N GLY A 148 -32.96 21.69 -1.50
CA GLY A 148 -33.42 21.25 -0.18
C GLY A 148 -32.45 20.31 0.53
N SER A 149 -31.20 20.21 0.09
CA SER A 149 -30.16 19.40 0.75
C SER A 149 -29.59 20.11 1.98
N SER A 150 -29.65 21.45 1.99
CA SER A 150 -29.10 22.31 3.03
C SER A 150 -30.06 23.44 3.41
N PHE A 151 -29.88 23.98 4.61
CA PHE A 151 -30.56 25.18 5.10
C PHE A 151 -29.52 26.18 5.62
N ILE A 152 -29.92 27.44 5.66
CA ILE A 152 -29.11 28.50 6.26
C ILE A 152 -29.60 28.69 7.69
N CYS A 153 -28.70 28.50 8.65
CA CYS A 153 -29.01 28.74 10.04
C CYS A 153 -29.11 30.24 10.30
N LEU A 154 -30.27 30.71 10.76
CA LEU A 154 -30.50 32.12 11.05
C LEU A 154 -29.76 32.61 12.32
N GLN A 155 -29.29 31.69 13.18
CA GLN A 155 -28.57 32.05 14.40
C GLN A 155 -27.08 32.34 14.12
N CYS A 156 -26.41 31.52 13.31
CA CYS A 156 -24.98 31.67 13.03
C CYS A 156 -24.64 32.07 11.58
N GLY A 157 -25.62 32.14 10.68
CA GLY A 157 -25.40 32.43 9.25
C GLY A 157 -24.78 31.28 8.45
N GLY A 158 -24.53 30.13 9.08
CA GLY A 158 -23.91 28.98 8.44
C GLY A 158 -24.84 28.25 7.46
N LEU A 159 -24.28 27.75 6.36
CA LEU A 159 -24.96 26.80 5.47
C LEU A 159 -24.72 25.37 5.99
N VAL A 160 -25.79 24.67 6.34
CA VAL A 160 -25.75 23.38 7.02
C VAL A 160 -26.65 22.39 6.30
N SER A 161 -26.23 21.13 6.17
CA SER A 161 -27.08 20.10 5.58
C SER A 161 -28.36 19.89 6.41
N ASN A 162 -29.50 19.72 5.73
CA ASN A 162 -30.78 19.43 6.38
C ASN A 162 -30.75 18.14 7.19
N HIS A 163 -29.94 17.15 6.80
CA HIS A 163 -29.83 15.90 7.53
C HIS A 163 -29.22 16.07 8.93
N ARG A 164 -28.47 17.16 9.16
CA ARG A 164 -27.79 17.43 10.43
C ARG A 164 -28.32 18.69 11.13
N LYS A 165 -29.55 19.07 10.79
CA LYS A 165 -30.18 20.30 11.28
C LYS A 165 -30.35 20.27 12.80
N ASP A 166 -30.83 19.17 13.33
CA ASP A 166 -31.08 19.03 14.77
C ASP A 166 -29.76 18.99 15.55
N GLU A 167 -28.75 18.27 15.04
CA GLU A 167 -27.41 18.25 15.63
C GLU A 167 -26.73 19.61 15.57
N HIS A 168 -26.95 20.35 14.49
CA HIS A 168 -26.44 21.71 14.39
C HIS A 168 -27.01 22.59 15.50
N TYR A 169 -28.33 22.62 15.70
CA TYR A 169 -28.92 23.40 16.80
C TYR A 169 -28.52 22.88 18.19
N ALA A 170 -28.35 21.57 18.35
CA ALA A 170 -28.06 20.98 19.63
C ALA A 170 -26.59 21.14 20.07
N TYR A 171 -25.64 21.12 19.13
CA TYR A 171 -24.22 20.96 19.48
C TYR A 171 -23.26 21.95 18.81
N TRP A 172 -23.63 22.53 17.67
CA TRP A 172 -22.69 23.30 16.84
C TRP A 172 -23.05 24.76 16.68
N CYS A 173 -24.34 25.07 16.77
CA CYS A 173 -24.85 26.43 16.77
C CYS A 173 -24.65 27.02 18.17
N CYS A 174 -23.39 27.14 18.56
CA CYS A 174 -23.00 27.85 19.76
C CYS A 174 -23.20 29.34 19.49
N ASN A 175 -24.03 29.98 20.32
CA ASN A 175 -24.34 31.40 20.30
C ASN A 175 -23.04 32.23 20.16
N MET A 176 -22.81 32.85 18.99
CA MET A 176 -21.94 34.02 18.87
C MET A 176 -22.79 35.28 19.05
#